data_AF-A0A0G1CIH9-F1
#
_entry.id   AF-A0A0G1CIH9-F1
#
_cell.length_a   1.000
_cell.length_b   1.000
_cell.length_c   1.000
_cell.angle_alpha   90.00
_cell.angle_beta   90.00
_cell.angle_gamma   90.00
#
_symmetry.space_group_name_H-M   'P 1'
#
loop_
_entity.id
_entity.type
_entity.pdbx_description
1 polymer ?
#
loop_
_entity_poly.entity_id
_entity_poly.type
_entity_poly.pdbx_seq_one_letter_code
_entity_poly.pdbx_strand_id
1 'polypeptide(L)'
;MEQHPVPQNISSFQFKLIGDITLKQFAYVAGGVILAYIFTKFAFFPWIIRMPLAVITALLGFGLAFVPIEERPMDRWLAAFFKSVYLPTQYVWRKSNPVPEALRDLGATPSPTTTPNPAAVAPQVVPVNLPIIPPLPQPKVKPAPLISKPVEATKVVNVPPEVVPRFIPPTPVKNKMPANWNLGAPPKFNTSKPVAPPTPPITSTRVPVQTTTTTESMQLTKLKTSYQVLEQRLTTQMQAMQEELAKGNVTKERFLELQQTVSQLLNEKERMSNELVQLRKQLSVNPQAQGQVVRPTTYAQPPPSTQVKVIPANMAVRVGIPQLTSYPNTMSGIIKDGDGNTLPNILVTVKDKDQVPVRALKTNKLGQFAASTPLANGTYIIEAEDPKKVFSFQRVEVVLTGKALSPLEVSAISHKDEMRQKLSQEIFGQKTI
;
A
#
# COMPACT_ATOMS: atom_id res chain seq x y z
N MET A 1 -14.45 5.50 11.86
CA MET A 1 -13.12 5.99 12.29
C MET A 1 -12.58 6.80 11.14
N GLU A 2 -12.61 8.13 11.26
CA GLU A 2 -12.03 9.01 10.25
C GLU A 2 -10.51 8.91 10.31
N GLN A 3 -9.88 8.66 9.17
CA GLN A 3 -8.44 8.44 9.09
C GLN A 3 -7.77 9.77 8.74
N HIS A 4 -7.22 10.44 9.75
CA HIS A 4 -6.42 11.64 9.50
C HIS A 4 -5.16 11.27 8.70
N PRO A 5 -4.83 12.03 7.63
CA PRO A 5 -3.64 11.77 6.84
C PRO A 5 -2.39 11.98 7.70
N VAL A 6 -1.52 10.97 7.74
CA VAL A 6 -0.23 11.05 8.42
C VAL A 6 0.63 12.08 7.68
N PRO A 7 1.22 13.07 8.38
CA PRO A 7 2.07 14.07 7.74
C PRO A 7 3.22 13.40 6.98
N GLN A 8 3.30 13.66 5.68
CA GLN A 8 4.42 13.20 4.88
C GLN A 8 5.65 14.04 5.21
N ASN A 9 6.78 13.37 5.47
CA ASN A 9 8.05 14.03 5.72
C ASN A 9 8.52 14.78 4.46
N ILE A 10 8.29 16.08 4.42
CA ILE A 10 8.80 17.00 3.40
C ILE A 10 10.29 17.38 3.60
N SER A 11 10.98 16.78 4.58
CA SER A 11 12.37 17.10 4.93
C SER A 11 13.42 16.37 4.08
N SER A 12 13.04 15.69 3.00
CA SER A 12 13.97 14.93 2.15
C SER A 12 14.70 15.78 1.10
N PHE A 13 14.82 17.09 1.30
CA PHE A 13 15.61 17.95 0.43
C PHE A 13 17.11 17.69 0.65
N GLN A 14 17.76 17.09 -0.35
CA GLN A 14 19.21 17.04 -0.41
C GLN A 14 19.71 18.30 -1.09
N PHE A 15 20.65 19.00 -0.45
CA PHE A 15 21.28 20.19 -1.05
C PHE A 15 22.05 19.77 -2.32
N LYS A 16 21.59 20.30 -3.46
CA LYS A 16 22.27 20.21 -4.75
C LYS A 16 23.28 21.34 -4.84
N LEU A 17 24.55 21.00 -5.03
CA LEU A 17 25.66 21.98 -5.02
C LEU A 17 25.82 22.63 -6.39
N ILE A 18 25.97 21.81 -7.45
CA ILE A 18 26.07 22.25 -8.85
C ILE A 18 25.16 21.34 -9.69
N GLY A 19 24.20 21.94 -10.39
CA GLY A 19 23.22 21.22 -11.20
C GLY A 19 22.39 20.25 -10.36
N ASP A 20 22.23 19.01 -10.83
CA ASP A 20 21.47 17.97 -10.14
C ASP A 20 22.26 17.19 -9.08
N ILE A 21 23.54 17.50 -8.88
CA ILE A 21 24.47 16.75 -8.04
C ILE A 21 24.44 17.25 -6.59
N THR A 22 24.31 16.33 -5.64
CA THR A 22 24.34 16.66 -4.21
C THR A 22 25.77 16.84 -3.69
N LEU A 23 25.94 17.59 -2.59
CA LEU A 23 27.27 17.80 -1.99
C LEU A 23 28.00 16.47 -1.71
N LYS A 24 27.27 15.44 -1.27
CA LYS A 24 27.82 14.10 -1.03
C LYS A 24 28.27 13.40 -2.31
N GLN A 25 27.44 13.45 -3.35
CA GLN A 25 27.76 12.86 -4.66
C GLN A 25 29.01 13.50 -5.27
N PHE A 26 29.12 14.83 -5.16
CA PHE A 26 30.32 15.55 -5.58
C PHE A 26 31.56 15.09 -4.82
N ALA A 27 31.48 14.94 -3.49
CA ALA A 27 32.58 14.48 -2.66
C ALA A 27 33.05 13.06 -3.03
N TYR A 28 32.13 12.14 -3.37
CA TYR A 28 32.48 10.79 -3.83
C TYR A 28 33.23 10.80 -5.17
N VAL A 29 32.75 11.58 -6.14
CA VAL A 29 33.42 11.71 -7.44
C VAL A 29 34.79 12.38 -7.28
N ALA A 30 34.87 13.48 -6.55
CA ALA A 30 36.11 14.19 -6.28
C ALA A 30 37.13 13.28 -5.57
N GLY A 31 36.69 12.54 -4.55
CA GLY A 31 37.51 11.55 -3.85
C GLY A 31 38.03 10.44 -4.77
N GLY A 32 37.18 9.91 -5.65
CA GLY A 32 37.57 8.89 -6.64
C GLY A 32 38.60 9.41 -7.64
N VAL A 33 38.45 10.64 -8.13
CA VAL A 33 39.40 11.28 -9.06
C VAL A 33 40.74 11.59 -8.37
N ILE A 34 40.71 12.12 -7.15
CA ILE A 34 41.93 12.37 -6.35
C ILE A 34 42.67 11.05 -6.10
N LEU A 35 41.95 9.99 -5.70
CA LEU A 35 42.54 8.70 -5.42
C LEU A 35 43.09 8.05 -6.71
N ALA A 36 42.38 8.16 -7.82
CA ALA A 36 42.88 7.75 -9.13
C ALA A 36 44.17 8.49 -9.52
N TYR A 37 44.23 9.80 -9.31
CA TYR A 37 45.44 10.59 -9.56
C TYR A 37 46.61 10.14 -8.68
N ILE A 38 46.38 9.88 -7.38
CA ILE A 38 47.40 9.35 -6.48
C ILE A 38 47.94 8.00 -7.01
N PHE A 39 47.07 7.09 -7.45
CA PHE A 39 47.50 5.82 -8.05
C PHE A 39 48.32 6.01 -9.33
N THR A 40 48.03 7.03 -10.15
CA THR A 40 48.88 7.32 -11.32
C THR A 40 50.27 7.82 -10.95
N LYS A 41 50.44 8.44 -9.77
CA LYS A 41 51.72 8.96 -9.25
C LYS A 41 52.49 7.98 -8.38
N PHE A 42 51.86 6.87 -7.98
CA PHE A 42 52.49 5.87 -7.12
C PHE A 42 53.52 5.05 -7.91
N ALA A 43 54.81 5.36 -7.72
CA ALA A 43 55.92 4.79 -8.50
C ALA A 43 56.25 3.32 -8.18
N PHE A 44 55.59 2.72 -7.20
CA PHE A 44 55.83 1.33 -6.79
C PHE A 44 55.27 0.30 -7.78
N PHE A 45 54.27 0.66 -8.59
CA PHE A 45 53.62 -0.27 -9.52
C PHE A 45 54.02 -0.01 -10.98
N PRO A 46 54.20 -1.06 -11.80
CA PRO A 46 54.45 -0.92 -13.24
C PRO A 46 53.27 -0.25 -13.96
N TRP A 47 53.55 0.39 -15.10
CA TRP A 47 52.56 1.15 -15.91
C TRP A 47 51.28 0.35 -16.20
N ILE A 48 51.41 -0.95 -16.46
CA ILE A 48 50.31 -1.84 -16.81
C ILE A 48 49.31 -2.04 -15.66
N ILE A 49 49.73 -1.91 -14.40
CA ILE A 49 48.86 -2.09 -13.22
C ILE A 49 48.33 -0.73 -12.74
N ARG A 50 49.13 0.33 -12.80
CA ARG A 50 48.71 1.66 -12.28
C ARG A 50 47.51 2.24 -13.03
N MET A 51 47.46 2.09 -14.35
CA MET A 51 46.39 2.64 -15.18
C MET A 51 45.03 1.97 -14.96
N PRO A 52 44.89 0.63 -15.02
CA PRO A 52 43.60 0.00 -14.74
C PRO A 52 43.17 0.23 -13.29
N LEU A 53 44.09 0.24 -12.33
CA LEU A 53 43.76 0.54 -10.93
C LEU A 53 43.21 1.97 -10.80
N ALA A 54 43.83 2.97 -11.44
CA ALA A 54 43.34 4.33 -11.46
C ALA A 54 41.93 4.43 -12.09
N VAL A 55 41.70 3.74 -13.22
CA VAL A 55 40.39 3.71 -13.89
C VAL A 55 39.32 3.06 -13.01
N ILE A 56 39.61 1.92 -12.39
CA ILE A 56 38.68 1.24 -11.47
C ILE A 56 38.32 2.16 -10.31
N THR A 57 39.30 2.88 -9.76
CA THR A 57 39.09 3.78 -8.63
C THR A 57 38.21 4.98 -9.02
N ALA A 58 38.42 5.54 -10.22
CA ALA A 58 37.59 6.61 -10.75
C ALA A 58 36.14 6.13 -11.02
N LEU A 59 35.98 4.96 -11.63
CA LEU A 59 34.68 4.34 -11.87
C LEU A 59 33.94 4.01 -10.57
N LEU A 60 34.66 3.58 -9.53
CA LEU A 60 34.08 3.32 -8.22
C LEU A 60 33.56 4.60 -7.55
N GLY A 61 34.31 5.71 -7.66
CA GLY A 61 33.84 7.02 -7.20
C GLY A 61 32.59 7.50 -7.93
N PHE A 62 32.54 7.29 -9.25
CA PHE A 62 31.34 7.58 -10.05
C PHE A 62 30.15 6.68 -9.67
N GLY A 63 30.40 5.38 -9.51
CA GLY A 63 29.40 4.39 -9.09
C GLY A 63 28.75 4.75 -7.76
N LEU A 64 29.56 5.17 -6.78
CA LEU A 64 29.07 5.58 -5.44
C LEU A 64 28.14 6.79 -5.50
N ALA A 65 28.33 7.69 -6.48
CA ALA A 65 27.54 8.89 -6.62
C ALA A 65 26.23 8.68 -7.40
N PHE A 66 26.27 7.89 -8.48
CA PHE A 66 25.20 7.88 -9.49
C PHE A 66 24.50 6.54 -9.71
N VAL A 67 24.97 5.44 -9.12
CA VAL A 67 24.38 4.11 -9.33
C VAL A 67 23.53 3.71 -8.11
N PRO A 68 22.20 3.87 -8.16
CA PRO A 68 21.31 3.32 -7.14
C PRO A 68 21.11 1.81 -7.35
N ILE A 69 21.06 1.06 -6.25
CA ILE A 69 20.76 -0.38 -6.22
C ILE A 69 19.50 -0.59 -5.37
N GLU A 70 18.46 -1.21 -5.93
CA GLU A 70 17.22 -1.54 -5.19
C GLU A 70 16.59 -0.34 -4.46
N GLU A 71 16.50 0.81 -5.14
CA GLU A 71 15.93 2.07 -4.60
C GLU A 71 16.76 2.65 -3.42
N ARG A 72 18.02 2.23 -3.25
CA ARG A 72 18.93 2.75 -2.22
C ARG A 72 20.28 3.17 -2.84
N PRO A 73 20.92 4.23 -2.31
CA PRO A 73 22.23 4.65 -2.78
C PRO A 73 23.29 3.60 -2.44
N MET A 74 24.30 3.45 -3.31
CA MET A 74 25.32 2.39 -3.23
C MET A 74 26.17 2.47 -1.96
N ASP A 75 26.34 3.67 -1.40
CA ASP A 75 27.01 3.91 -0.11
C ASP A 75 26.38 3.11 1.04
N ARG A 76 25.04 3.08 1.13
CA ARG A 76 24.32 2.30 2.14
C ARG A 76 24.48 0.81 1.93
N TRP A 77 24.50 0.38 0.67
CA TRP A 77 24.70 -1.02 0.35
C TRP A 77 26.10 -1.45 0.74
N LEU A 78 27.12 -0.64 0.45
CA LEU A 78 28.51 -0.90 0.81
C LEU A 78 28.70 -0.90 2.34
N ALA A 79 28.12 0.07 3.05
CA ALA A 79 28.14 0.11 4.51
C ALA A 79 27.44 -1.12 5.12
N ALA A 80 26.29 -1.53 4.57
CA ALA A 80 25.59 -2.73 5.02
C ALA A 80 26.37 -4.01 4.70
N PHE A 81 27.03 -4.07 3.55
CA PHE A 81 27.88 -5.18 3.14
C PHE A 81 29.03 -5.37 4.15
N PHE A 82 29.85 -4.35 4.39
CA PHE A 82 30.93 -4.45 5.36
C PHE A 82 30.40 -4.73 6.77
N LYS A 83 29.32 -4.07 7.18
CA LYS A 83 28.66 -4.35 8.46
C LYS A 83 28.23 -5.81 8.57
N SER A 84 27.70 -6.41 7.50
CA SER A 84 27.29 -7.82 7.48
C SER A 84 28.48 -8.80 7.44
N VAL A 85 29.59 -8.42 6.81
CA VAL A 85 30.81 -9.24 6.74
C VAL A 85 31.45 -9.38 8.12
N TYR A 86 31.42 -8.32 8.93
CA TYR A 86 32.05 -8.31 10.26
C TYR A 86 31.10 -8.60 11.42
N LEU A 87 29.78 -8.54 11.23
CA LEU A 87 28.82 -8.87 12.28
C LEU A 87 28.48 -10.37 12.30
N PRO A 88 28.19 -10.93 13.49
CA PRO A 88 27.66 -12.28 13.57
C PRO A 88 26.28 -12.36 12.90
N THR A 89 26.03 -13.46 12.19
CA THR A 89 24.75 -13.74 11.52
C THR A 89 23.63 -14.12 12.48
N GLN A 90 23.94 -14.36 13.76
CA GLN A 90 22.98 -14.71 14.79
C GLN A 90 22.55 -13.47 15.59
N TYR A 91 21.26 -13.16 15.52
CA TYR A 91 20.63 -12.11 16.31
C TYR A 91 19.77 -12.74 17.39
N VAL A 92 20.06 -12.46 18.66
CA VAL A 92 19.18 -12.85 19.78
C VAL A 92 18.24 -11.69 20.06
N TRP A 93 16.94 -11.95 19.96
CA TRP A 93 15.93 -10.95 20.29
C TRP A 93 16.00 -10.60 21.78
N ARG A 94 16.22 -9.33 22.10
CA ARG A 94 16.13 -8.79 23.46
C ARG A 94 15.02 -7.75 23.52
N LYS A 95 13.97 -8.04 24.29
CA LYS A 95 12.92 -7.07 24.59
C LYS A 95 13.54 -5.95 25.44
N SER A 96 13.67 -4.76 24.86
CA SER A 96 14.19 -3.56 25.54
C SER A 96 13.14 -2.45 25.52
N ASN A 97 11.88 -2.82 25.73
CA ASN A 97 10.83 -1.83 25.89
C ASN A 97 11.04 -1.17 27.26
N PRO A 98 11.35 0.14 27.33
CA PRO A 98 11.32 0.83 28.61
C PRO A 98 9.92 0.65 29.19
N VAL A 99 9.85 0.25 30.46
CA VAL A 99 8.58 0.09 31.15
C VAL A 99 7.89 1.46 31.11
N PRO A 100 6.65 1.56 30.60
CA PRO A 100 5.89 2.81 30.62
C PRO A 100 5.92 3.42 32.02
N GLU A 101 6.13 4.74 32.12
CA GLU A 101 6.22 5.44 33.43
C GLU A 101 5.06 5.08 34.36
N ALA A 102 3.85 4.94 33.80
CA ALA A 102 2.66 4.52 34.53
C ALA A 102 2.80 3.18 35.30
N LEU A 103 3.67 2.27 34.87
CA LEU A 103 3.92 0.98 35.54
C LEU A 103 5.16 1.02 36.45
N ARG A 104 5.98 2.08 36.38
CA ARG A 104 7.14 2.25 37.28
C ARG A 104 6.71 2.79 38.65
N ASP A 105 5.69 3.64 38.67
CA ASP A 105 5.23 4.29 39.91
C ASP A 105 4.29 3.42 40.76
N LEU A 106 3.68 2.38 40.17
CA LEU A 106 2.77 1.46 40.88
C LEU A 106 3.49 0.41 41.76
N GLY A 107 4.82 0.28 41.62
CA GLY A 107 5.65 -0.67 42.36
C GLY A 107 6.46 -0.06 43.50
N ALA A 108 6.43 1.27 43.67
CA ALA A 108 7.11 1.94 44.76
C ALA A 108 6.22 1.94 46.01
N THR A 109 6.15 0.81 46.72
CA THR A 109 5.66 0.81 48.10
C THR A 109 6.58 1.72 48.92
N PRO A 110 6.10 2.83 49.52
CA PRO A 110 6.93 3.60 50.42
C PRO A 110 7.36 2.70 51.57
N SER A 111 8.68 2.56 51.76
CA SER A 111 9.25 1.83 52.89
C SER A 111 8.68 2.39 54.19
N PRO A 112 8.19 1.56 55.13
CA PRO A 112 7.63 2.04 56.37
C PRO A 112 8.70 2.76 57.20
N THR A 113 8.34 3.97 57.61
CA THR A 113 8.98 4.85 58.58
C THR A 113 9.70 4.10 59.69
N THR A 114 11.00 4.35 59.81
CA THR A 114 11.82 4.02 60.97
C THR A 114 11.19 4.59 62.24
N THR A 115 10.69 3.73 63.13
CA THR A 115 10.55 4.04 64.56
C THR A 115 11.37 3.00 65.33
N PRO A 116 12.27 3.41 66.24
CA PRO A 116 13.19 2.50 66.91
C PRO A 116 12.56 1.98 68.21
N ASN A 117 12.61 0.66 68.44
CA ASN A 117 12.79 0.09 69.79
C ASN A 117 13.06 -1.44 69.74
N PRO A 118 13.67 -2.03 70.79
CA PRO A 118 14.76 -2.99 70.63
C PRO A 118 14.36 -4.40 71.08
N ALA A 119 15.19 -5.37 70.69
CA ALA A 119 15.45 -6.63 71.38
C ALA A 119 14.23 -7.44 71.87
N ALA A 120 13.85 -8.49 71.13
CA ALA A 120 13.55 -9.79 71.74
C ALA A 120 13.34 -10.89 70.68
N VAL A 121 14.22 -11.89 70.75
CA VAL A 121 13.92 -13.33 70.78
C VAL A 121 13.31 -13.97 69.52
N ALA A 122 14.15 -14.74 68.82
CA ALA A 122 13.78 -15.82 67.91
C ALA A 122 13.07 -16.97 68.64
N PRO A 123 12.24 -17.75 67.94
CA PRO A 123 12.53 -19.20 67.91
C PRO A 123 12.41 -19.85 66.52
N GLN A 124 13.26 -20.87 66.35
CA GLN A 124 13.43 -21.77 65.21
C GLN A 124 12.32 -22.83 65.15
N VAL A 125 11.83 -23.23 63.95
CA VAL A 125 11.12 -24.52 63.78
C VAL A 125 11.29 -25.10 62.34
N VAL A 126 12.04 -26.21 62.27
CA VAL A 126 12.20 -27.36 61.31
C VAL A 126 12.45 -27.20 59.79
N PRO A 127 13.41 -27.98 59.23
CA PRO A 127 13.63 -28.13 57.80
C PRO A 127 12.84 -29.30 57.18
N VAL A 128 12.30 -29.12 55.97
CA VAL A 128 11.87 -30.22 55.11
C VAL A 128 12.76 -30.24 53.87
N ASN A 129 13.50 -31.33 53.76
CA ASN A 129 14.45 -31.65 52.70
C ASN A 129 13.71 -32.45 51.61
N LEU A 130 13.73 -32.01 50.35
CA LEU A 130 13.46 -32.85 49.17
C LEU A 130 14.30 -32.34 47.97
N PRO A 131 14.71 -33.22 47.04
CA PRO A 131 16.07 -33.24 46.49
C PRO A 131 16.34 -32.27 45.33
N ILE A 132 17.62 -31.90 45.30
CA ILE A 132 18.34 -31.05 44.35
C ILE A 132 18.31 -31.64 42.92
N ILE A 133 17.82 -30.87 41.96
CA ILE A 133 18.15 -31.03 40.53
C ILE A 133 19.32 -30.07 40.24
N PRO A 134 20.50 -30.53 39.79
CA PRO A 134 21.59 -29.63 39.47
C PRO A 134 21.29 -28.82 38.19
N PRO A 135 21.40 -27.48 38.20
CA PRO A 135 21.34 -26.68 36.99
C PRO A 135 22.64 -26.81 36.17
N LEU A 136 22.50 -26.90 34.84
CA LEU A 136 23.62 -26.95 33.89
C LEU A 136 24.58 -25.76 34.03
N PRO A 137 25.89 -25.96 33.81
CA PRO A 137 26.92 -24.93 34.01
C PRO A 137 26.80 -23.79 32.99
N GLN A 138 26.62 -22.56 33.49
CA GLN A 138 26.74 -21.33 32.69
C GLN A 138 28.22 -20.96 32.50
N PRO A 139 28.64 -20.54 31.29
CA PRO A 139 30.01 -20.10 31.04
C PRO A 139 30.33 -18.78 31.77
N LYS A 140 31.40 -18.79 32.56
CA LYS A 140 31.97 -17.61 33.25
C LYS A 140 32.47 -16.59 32.24
N VAL A 141 31.80 -15.45 32.13
CA VAL A 141 32.35 -14.26 31.46
C VAL A 141 32.98 -13.35 32.51
N LYS A 142 34.29 -13.13 32.40
CA LYS A 142 35.05 -12.16 33.20
C LYS A 142 34.59 -10.73 32.86
N PRO A 143 34.34 -9.85 33.84
CA PRO A 143 34.14 -8.44 33.57
C PRO A 143 35.46 -7.76 33.23
N ALA A 144 35.51 -7.07 32.09
CA ALA A 144 36.60 -6.16 31.74
C ALA A 144 36.38 -4.77 32.41
N PRO A 145 37.45 -4.01 32.72
CA PRO A 145 37.40 -2.93 33.69
C PRO A 145 36.79 -1.63 33.15
N LEU A 146 36.06 -0.95 34.03
CA LEU A 146 35.62 0.43 33.90
C LEU A 146 36.83 1.37 33.87
N ILE A 147 37.04 2.07 32.76
CA ILE A 147 37.91 3.26 32.72
C ILE A 147 37.03 4.48 32.91
N SER A 148 37.19 5.08 34.08
CA SER A 148 36.77 6.41 34.47
C SER A 148 37.52 7.48 33.67
N LYS A 149 36.81 8.53 33.25
CA LYS A 149 37.36 9.90 33.12
C LYS A 149 36.20 10.91 33.23
N PRO A 150 36.30 11.92 34.10
CA PRO A 150 35.30 12.97 34.23
C PRO A 150 35.62 14.11 33.25
N VAL A 151 34.61 14.61 32.55
CA VAL A 151 34.68 15.91 31.85
C VAL A 151 33.65 16.84 32.46
N GLU A 152 34.16 17.66 33.36
CA GLU A 152 33.89 19.08 33.58
C GLU A 152 32.59 19.66 32.96
N ALA A 153 31.67 20.04 33.85
CA ALA A 153 30.47 20.78 33.52
C ALA A 153 30.80 22.22 33.12
N THR A 154 30.65 22.54 31.83
CA THR A 154 30.58 23.93 31.38
C THR A 154 29.13 24.42 31.50
N LYS A 155 28.92 25.36 32.41
CA LYS A 155 27.69 26.13 32.59
C LYS A 155 27.50 27.05 31.40
N VAL A 156 26.49 26.81 30.56
CA VAL A 156 26.05 27.79 29.54
C VAL A 156 24.65 28.27 29.90
N VAL A 157 24.59 29.58 30.06
CA VAL A 157 23.45 30.42 30.41
C VAL A 157 22.31 30.22 29.41
N ASN A 158 21.12 29.94 29.96
CA ASN A 158 19.88 29.86 29.20
C ASN A 158 19.30 31.28 29.08
N VAL A 159 19.51 31.94 27.94
CA VAL A 159 18.74 33.13 27.55
C VAL A 159 17.85 32.74 26.37
N PRO A 160 16.52 32.75 26.51
CA PRO A 160 15.62 32.52 25.39
C PRO A 160 15.54 33.77 24.50
N PRO A 161 15.82 33.69 23.18
CA PRO A 161 15.39 34.74 22.27
C PRO A 161 13.90 34.58 21.99
N GLU A 162 13.10 35.45 22.61
CA GLU A 162 11.70 35.67 22.25
C GLU A 162 11.64 36.34 20.87
N VAL A 163 11.45 35.54 19.82
CA VAL A 163 11.10 36.03 18.48
C VAL A 163 9.63 35.71 18.26
N VAL A 164 8.79 36.69 18.55
CA VAL A 164 7.35 36.67 18.21
C VAL A 164 7.21 37.03 16.73
N PRO A 165 6.79 36.13 15.82
CA PRO A 165 6.44 36.55 14.47
C PRO A 165 5.09 37.29 14.50
N ARG A 166 5.14 38.61 14.29
CA ARG A 166 3.95 39.43 14.00
C ARG A 166 3.41 39.02 12.63
N PHE A 167 2.28 38.31 12.61
CA PHE A 167 1.50 38.09 11.40
C PHE A 167 0.80 39.41 11.04
N ILE A 168 1.22 40.06 9.96
CA ILE A 168 0.49 41.18 9.35
C ILE A 168 -0.29 40.59 8.17
N PRO A 169 -1.63 40.51 8.23
CA PRO A 169 -2.41 40.06 7.09
C PRO A 169 -2.29 41.09 5.95
N PRO A 170 -2.10 40.65 4.69
CA PRO A 170 -2.13 41.58 3.56
C PRO A 170 -3.53 42.16 3.40
N THR A 171 -3.60 43.48 3.23
CA THR A 171 -4.82 44.23 2.94
C THR A 171 -5.44 43.78 1.61
N PRO A 172 -6.79 43.71 1.51
CA PRO A 172 -7.45 43.32 0.28
C PRO A 172 -7.22 44.37 -0.81
N VAL A 173 -6.51 43.97 -1.86
CA VAL A 173 -6.40 44.74 -3.09
C VAL A 173 -7.77 44.78 -3.77
N LYS A 174 -8.42 45.95 -3.78
CA LYS A 174 -9.59 46.21 -4.63
C LYS A 174 -9.14 46.25 -6.09
N ASN A 175 -9.15 45.11 -6.77
CA ASN A 175 -9.09 45.08 -8.22
C ASN A 175 -10.44 45.54 -8.79
N LYS A 176 -10.43 46.69 -9.46
CA LYS A 176 -11.52 47.14 -10.33
C LYS A 176 -11.73 46.10 -11.44
N MET A 177 -12.94 45.57 -11.54
CA MET A 177 -13.40 44.80 -12.71
C MET A 177 -13.37 45.71 -13.95
N PRO A 178 -12.83 45.28 -15.10
CA PRO A 178 -13.14 45.89 -16.37
C PRO A 178 -14.58 45.55 -16.76
N ALA A 179 -15.34 46.60 -17.09
CA ALA A 179 -16.73 46.53 -17.50
C ALA A 179 -16.83 46.20 -18.99
N ASN A 180 -17.18 44.94 -19.33
CA ASN A 180 -17.90 44.54 -20.55
C ASN A 180 -18.02 43.00 -20.66
N TRP A 181 -19.05 42.41 -20.04
CA TRP A 181 -19.54 41.10 -20.46
C TRP A 181 -21.06 41.15 -20.61
N ASN A 182 -21.52 41.20 -21.86
CA ASN A 182 -22.92 41.06 -22.21
C ASN A 182 -23.33 39.59 -22.14
N LEU A 183 -24.34 39.29 -21.34
CA LEU A 183 -25.02 37.99 -21.31
C LEU A 183 -25.71 37.74 -22.66
N GLY A 184 -25.21 36.77 -23.43
CA GLY A 184 -25.93 36.18 -24.55
C GLY A 184 -26.86 35.06 -24.08
N ALA A 185 -28.14 35.15 -24.44
CA ALA A 185 -29.15 34.13 -24.18
C ALA A 185 -28.82 32.79 -24.91
N PRO A 186 -29.20 31.62 -24.36
CA PRO A 186 -29.00 30.35 -25.04
C PRO A 186 -29.96 30.19 -26.24
N PRO A 187 -29.51 29.60 -27.37
CA PRO A 187 -30.37 29.33 -28.51
C PRO A 187 -31.33 28.17 -28.20
N LYS A 188 -32.60 28.34 -28.62
CA LYS A 188 -33.64 27.31 -28.56
C LYS A 188 -33.40 26.29 -29.68
N PHE A 189 -33.22 25.01 -29.34
CA PHE A 189 -33.19 23.93 -30.31
C PHE A 189 -34.62 23.46 -30.63
N ASN A 190 -34.94 23.55 -31.92
CA ASN A 190 -36.21 23.15 -32.51
C ASN A 190 -36.26 21.62 -32.65
N THR A 191 -37.38 21.02 -32.26
CA THR A 191 -37.61 19.57 -32.30
C THR A 191 -38.14 19.19 -33.69
N SER A 192 -37.34 18.48 -34.48
CA SER A 192 -37.83 17.78 -35.67
C SER A 192 -37.49 16.29 -35.60
N LYS A 193 -38.56 15.53 -35.37
CA LYS A 193 -38.80 14.09 -35.56
C LYS A 193 -37.87 13.38 -36.57
N PRO A 194 -37.22 12.25 -36.21
CA PRO A 194 -36.68 11.32 -37.20
C PRO A 194 -37.71 10.26 -37.60
N VAL A 195 -37.88 10.10 -38.90
CA VAL A 195 -38.65 9.05 -39.58
C VAL A 195 -37.83 7.74 -39.58
N ALA A 196 -38.49 6.61 -39.33
CA ALA A 196 -37.90 5.27 -39.30
C ALA A 196 -37.72 4.67 -40.72
N PRO A 197 -36.66 3.88 -40.98
CA PRO A 197 -36.59 2.98 -42.14
C PRO A 197 -37.16 1.58 -41.82
N PRO A 198 -37.61 0.82 -42.85
CA PRO A 198 -38.42 -0.38 -42.67
C PRO A 198 -37.61 -1.66 -42.39
N THR A 199 -38.21 -2.53 -41.57
CA THR A 199 -37.79 -3.92 -41.31
C THR A 199 -38.31 -4.87 -42.39
N PRO A 200 -37.58 -5.97 -42.71
CA PRO A 200 -38.21 -7.19 -43.23
C PRO A 200 -38.35 -8.29 -42.15
N PRO A 201 -39.35 -9.20 -42.27
CA PRO A 201 -39.76 -10.09 -41.18
C PRO A 201 -39.29 -11.53 -41.39
N ILE A 202 -38.84 -12.25 -40.35
CA ILE A 202 -38.98 -13.72 -40.32
C ILE A 202 -39.17 -14.25 -38.88
N THR A 203 -40.16 -15.15 -38.83
CA THR A 203 -40.87 -15.89 -37.79
C THR A 203 -40.06 -16.94 -37.00
N SER A 204 -40.61 -17.29 -35.81
CA SER A 204 -40.43 -18.53 -35.02
C SER A 204 -39.19 -18.61 -34.12
N THR A 205 -39.20 -19.03 -32.85
CA THR A 205 -40.12 -19.87 -32.07
C THR A 205 -39.99 -19.49 -30.60
N ARG A 206 -41.12 -19.33 -29.89
CA ARG A 206 -41.18 -19.08 -28.45
C ARG A 206 -41.10 -20.43 -27.71
N VAL A 207 -40.09 -20.60 -26.84
CA VAL A 207 -40.09 -21.63 -25.78
C VAL A 207 -40.21 -20.88 -24.44
N PRO A 208 -41.17 -21.22 -23.56
CA PRO A 208 -41.32 -20.51 -22.30
C PRO A 208 -40.31 -21.06 -21.29
N VAL A 209 -39.45 -20.20 -20.74
CA VAL A 209 -38.64 -20.54 -19.56
C VAL A 209 -39.10 -19.70 -18.37
N GLN A 210 -39.44 -20.45 -17.34
CA GLN A 210 -40.08 -20.11 -16.08
C GLN A 210 -39.44 -18.93 -15.32
N THR A 211 -40.32 -18.08 -14.81
CA THR A 211 -40.11 -17.08 -13.77
C THR A 211 -39.92 -17.74 -12.40
N THR A 212 -38.71 -17.73 -11.83
CA THR A 212 -38.49 -17.95 -10.38
C THR A 212 -37.37 -17.09 -9.75
N THR A 213 -36.59 -16.33 -10.51
CA THR A 213 -35.38 -15.66 -9.97
C THR A 213 -35.61 -14.31 -9.28
N THR A 214 -36.80 -13.71 -9.39
CA THR A 214 -37.08 -12.36 -8.84
C THR A 214 -37.33 -12.36 -7.33
N THR A 215 -37.95 -13.40 -6.77
CA THR A 215 -38.29 -13.44 -5.33
C THR A 215 -37.05 -13.67 -4.45
N GLU A 216 -36.14 -14.54 -4.87
CA GLU A 216 -34.96 -14.94 -4.09
C GLU A 216 -33.87 -13.85 -4.06
N SER A 217 -33.73 -13.08 -5.15
CA SER A 217 -32.81 -11.93 -5.21
C SER A 217 -33.27 -10.76 -4.34
N MET A 218 -34.58 -10.56 -4.20
CA MET A 218 -35.14 -9.58 -3.26
C MET A 218 -34.93 -10.00 -1.79
N GLN A 219 -35.03 -11.29 -1.47
CA GLN A 219 -34.76 -11.80 -0.11
C GLN A 219 -33.29 -11.59 0.29
N LEU A 220 -32.35 -11.87 -0.62
CA LEU A 220 -30.93 -11.64 -0.36
C LEU A 220 -30.61 -10.16 -0.12
N THR A 221 -31.30 -9.25 -0.81
CA THR A 221 -31.11 -7.81 -0.64
C THR A 221 -31.68 -7.31 0.70
N LYS A 222 -32.86 -7.83 1.10
CA LYS A 222 -33.44 -7.55 2.43
C LYS A 222 -32.53 -8.05 3.56
N LEU A 223 -32.00 -9.27 3.43
CA LEU A 223 -31.14 -9.89 4.44
C LEU A 223 -29.77 -9.20 4.58
N LYS A 224 -29.21 -8.67 3.49
CA LYS A 224 -28.00 -7.83 3.55
C LYS A 224 -28.25 -6.49 4.25
N THR A 225 -29.42 -5.89 3.98
CA THR A 225 -29.80 -4.61 4.59
C THR A 225 -30.02 -4.77 6.09
N SER A 226 -30.69 -5.84 6.53
CA SER A 226 -30.88 -6.13 7.96
C SER A 226 -29.54 -6.36 8.69
N TYR A 227 -28.60 -7.06 8.05
CA TYR A 227 -27.25 -7.27 8.61
C TYR A 227 -26.50 -5.93 8.79
N GLN A 228 -26.59 -5.03 7.82
CA GLN A 228 -25.93 -3.73 7.90
C GLN A 228 -26.52 -2.84 9.01
N VAL A 229 -27.84 -2.86 9.19
CA VAL A 229 -28.52 -2.15 10.29
C VAL A 229 -28.10 -2.73 11.65
N LEU A 230 -27.95 -4.05 11.74
CA LEU A 230 -27.50 -4.72 12.96
C LEU A 230 -26.09 -4.28 13.37
N GLU A 231 -25.13 -4.21 12.42
CA GLU A 231 -23.77 -3.75 12.73
C GLU A 231 -23.72 -2.29 13.20
N GLN A 232 -24.58 -1.43 12.65
CA GLN A 232 -24.72 -0.05 13.12
C GLN A 232 -25.24 0.02 14.55
N ARG A 233 -26.26 -0.79 14.90
CA ARG A 233 -26.78 -0.87 16.27
C ARG A 233 -25.73 -1.37 17.26
N LEU A 234 -24.99 -2.42 16.90
CA LEU A 234 -23.91 -2.96 17.74
C LEU A 234 -22.83 -1.91 17.98
N THR A 235 -22.44 -1.16 16.94
CA THR A 235 -21.45 -0.09 17.05
C THR A 235 -21.94 1.04 17.95
N THR A 236 -23.20 1.45 17.79
CA THR A 236 -23.83 2.50 18.60
C THR A 236 -23.89 2.09 20.08
N GLN A 237 -24.24 0.83 20.37
CA GLN A 237 -24.27 0.27 21.73
C GLN A 237 -22.88 0.22 22.37
N MET A 238 -21.85 -0.19 21.63
CA MET A 238 -20.47 -0.19 22.13
C MET A 238 -19.97 1.23 22.46
N GLN A 239 -20.32 2.22 21.62
CA GLN A 239 -20.00 3.61 21.89
C GLN A 239 -20.74 4.16 23.12
N ALA A 240 -22.04 3.88 23.23
CA ALA A 240 -22.83 4.30 24.39
C ALA A 240 -22.28 3.70 25.70
N MET A 241 -21.89 2.42 25.68
CA MET A 241 -21.24 1.78 26.82
C MET A 241 -19.94 2.51 27.20
N GLN A 242 -19.08 2.81 26.23
CA GLN A 242 -17.80 3.46 26.47
C GLN A 242 -17.95 4.90 26.99
N GLU A 243 -18.97 5.61 26.52
CA GLU A 243 -19.31 6.96 26.98
C GLU A 243 -19.91 6.96 28.40
N GLU A 244 -20.74 5.97 28.74
CA GLU A 244 -21.25 5.81 30.10
C GLU A 244 -20.13 5.46 31.09
N LEU A 245 -19.18 4.59 30.72
CA LEU A 245 -17.99 4.33 31.54
C LEU A 245 -17.14 5.59 31.76
N ALA A 246 -17.05 6.49 30.76
CA ALA A 246 -16.31 7.73 30.87
C ALA A 246 -16.96 8.77 31.79
N LYS A 247 -18.29 8.73 31.93
CA LYS A 247 -19.07 9.67 32.78
C LYS A 247 -19.13 9.28 34.26
N GLY A 248 -18.59 8.12 34.65
CA GLY A 248 -18.37 7.73 36.06
C GLY A 248 -19.61 7.47 36.92
N ASN A 249 -20.83 7.69 36.40
CA ASN A 249 -22.10 7.57 37.13
C ASN A 249 -22.95 6.36 36.67
N VAL A 250 -22.33 5.23 36.35
CA VAL A 250 -23.06 4.06 35.83
C VAL A 250 -23.66 3.25 36.97
N THR A 251 -24.99 3.20 37.05
CA THR A 251 -25.71 2.31 37.95
C THR A 251 -25.46 0.85 37.53
N LYS A 252 -25.17 -0.04 38.50
CA LYS A 252 -24.86 -1.47 38.24
C LYS A 252 -25.93 -2.18 37.40
N GLU A 253 -27.19 -1.78 37.58
CA GLU A 253 -28.34 -2.31 36.84
C GLU A 253 -28.28 -1.93 35.34
N ARG A 254 -27.94 -0.68 35.03
CA ARG A 254 -27.82 -0.18 33.66
C ARG A 254 -26.66 -0.83 32.92
N PHE A 255 -25.52 -1.02 33.58
CA PHE A 255 -24.38 -1.75 33.02
C PHE A 255 -24.73 -3.20 32.66
N LEU A 256 -25.50 -3.88 33.52
CA LEU A 256 -25.94 -5.25 33.28
C LEU A 256 -26.90 -5.33 32.08
N GLU A 257 -27.83 -4.37 31.96
CA GLU A 257 -28.74 -4.27 30.82
C GLU A 257 -27.99 -4.02 29.49
N LEU A 258 -27.00 -3.12 29.49
CA LEU A 258 -26.17 -2.86 28.32
C LEU A 258 -25.35 -4.10 27.92
N GLN A 259 -24.74 -4.79 28.89
CA GLN A 259 -24.00 -6.01 28.63
C GLN A 259 -24.89 -7.11 28.05
N GLN A 260 -26.10 -7.29 28.60
CA GLN A 260 -27.09 -8.22 28.06
C GLN A 260 -27.47 -7.85 26.63
N THR A 261 -27.70 -6.57 26.34
CA THR A 261 -28.09 -6.13 25.00
C THR A 261 -26.99 -6.37 23.97
N VAL A 262 -25.73 -6.10 24.31
CA VAL A 262 -24.59 -6.43 23.44
C VAL A 262 -24.49 -7.93 23.19
N SER A 263 -24.69 -8.76 24.22
CA SER A 263 -24.66 -10.22 24.06
C SER A 263 -25.77 -10.74 23.13
N GLN A 264 -26.98 -10.15 23.22
CA GLN A 264 -28.10 -10.49 22.34
C GLN A 264 -27.80 -10.11 20.89
N LEU A 265 -27.24 -8.91 20.66
CA LEU A 265 -26.87 -8.45 19.32
C LEU A 265 -25.75 -9.29 18.69
N LEU A 266 -24.79 -9.77 19.49
CA LEU A 266 -23.74 -10.66 19.01
C LEU A 266 -24.31 -12.03 18.58
N ASN A 267 -25.22 -12.60 19.37
CA ASN A 267 -25.90 -13.85 19.01
C ASN A 267 -26.78 -13.69 17.76
N GLU A 268 -27.47 -12.56 17.62
CA GLU A 268 -28.27 -12.25 16.44
C GLU A 268 -27.39 -12.12 15.19
N LYS A 269 -26.21 -11.50 15.32
CA LYS A 269 -25.22 -11.39 14.23
C LYS A 269 -24.76 -12.77 13.77
N GLU A 270 -24.45 -13.66 14.71
CA GLU A 270 -23.98 -15.00 14.39
C GLU A 270 -25.05 -15.80 13.64
N ARG A 271 -26.31 -15.76 14.10
CA ARG A 271 -27.44 -16.41 13.42
C ARG A 271 -27.61 -15.94 11.98
N MET A 272 -27.62 -14.62 11.77
CA MET A 272 -27.81 -14.03 10.45
C MET A 272 -26.64 -14.34 9.51
N SER A 273 -25.42 -14.43 10.05
CA SER A 273 -24.23 -14.83 9.28
C SER A 273 -24.33 -16.28 8.79
N ASN A 274 -24.84 -17.18 9.64
CA ASN A 274 -25.04 -18.59 9.30
C ASN A 274 -26.14 -18.76 8.24
N GLU A 275 -27.20 -17.95 8.30
CA GLU A 275 -28.27 -17.91 7.30
C GLU A 275 -27.73 -17.48 5.92
N LEU A 276 -26.86 -16.45 5.87
CA LEU A 276 -26.18 -16.04 4.63
C LEU A 276 -25.30 -17.15 4.04
N VAL A 277 -24.62 -17.92 4.89
CA VAL A 277 -23.80 -19.07 4.45
C VAL A 277 -24.69 -20.19 3.91
N GLN A 278 -25.84 -20.46 4.52
CA GLN A 278 -26.80 -21.46 4.04
C GLN A 278 -27.43 -21.06 2.70
N LEU A 279 -27.86 -19.80 2.55
CA LEU A 279 -28.36 -19.28 1.26
C LEU A 279 -27.30 -19.40 0.17
N ARG A 280 -26.04 -19.05 0.48
CA ARG A 280 -24.92 -19.20 -0.46
C ARG A 280 -24.71 -20.67 -0.87
N LYS A 281 -24.83 -21.61 0.07
CA LYS A 281 -24.70 -23.04 -0.21
C LYS A 281 -25.84 -23.55 -1.11
N GLN A 282 -27.08 -23.14 -0.86
CA GLN A 282 -28.22 -23.48 -1.71
C GLN A 282 -28.03 -22.94 -3.15
N LEU A 283 -27.49 -21.73 -3.29
CA LEU A 283 -27.13 -21.15 -4.59
C LEU A 283 -25.93 -21.83 -5.28
N SER A 284 -25.17 -22.68 -4.57
CA SER A 284 -23.96 -23.33 -5.09
C SER A 284 -24.16 -24.79 -5.52
N VAL A 285 -25.35 -25.37 -5.34
CA VAL A 285 -25.65 -26.73 -5.80
C VAL A 285 -26.27 -26.66 -7.19
N ASN A 286 -25.40 -26.56 -8.22
CA ASN A 286 -25.72 -27.05 -9.56
C ASN A 286 -24.57 -27.95 -10.06
N PRO A 287 -24.56 -29.23 -9.66
CA PRO A 287 -23.53 -30.17 -10.06
C PRO A 287 -23.99 -30.99 -11.27
N GLN A 288 -24.28 -30.37 -12.43
CA GLN A 288 -24.33 -31.10 -13.72
C GLN A 288 -23.92 -30.20 -14.88
N ALA A 289 -22.68 -30.39 -15.33
CA ALA A 289 -22.24 -30.31 -16.73
C ALA A 289 -20.79 -30.81 -16.82
N GLN A 290 -20.59 -32.12 -16.64
CA GLN A 290 -19.37 -32.80 -17.07
C GLN A 290 -19.77 -33.91 -18.05
N GLY A 291 -19.10 -33.93 -19.20
CA GLY A 291 -18.96 -35.14 -20.01
C GLY A 291 -19.51 -35.07 -21.42
N GLN A 292 -18.76 -34.50 -22.37
CA GLN A 292 -18.54 -35.17 -23.64
C GLN A 292 -17.07 -35.02 -24.06
N VAL A 293 -16.43 -36.17 -24.22
CA VAL A 293 -15.07 -36.36 -24.71
C VAL A 293 -15.15 -36.48 -26.23
N VAL A 294 -14.45 -35.59 -26.96
CA VAL A 294 -14.09 -35.84 -28.37
C VAL A 294 -12.62 -35.44 -28.55
N ARG A 295 -11.83 -36.37 -29.09
CA ARG A 295 -10.38 -36.31 -29.35
C ARG A 295 -10.13 -35.90 -30.84
N PRO A 296 -8.88 -35.60 -31.24
CA PRO A 296 -8.47 -34.29 -31.73
C PRO A 296 -8.47 -34.16 -33.26
N THR A 297 -8.66 -32.93 -33.75
CA THR A 297 -8.20 -32.56 -35.09
C THR A 297 -7.75 -31.10 -35.05
N THR A 298 -6.50 -30.90 -35.45
CA THR A 298 -5.88 -29.61 -35.85
C THR A 298 -5.83 -28.51 -34.78
N TYR A 299 -4.62 -28.21 -34.31
CA TYR A 299 -4.33 -26.96 -33.60
C TYR A 299 -4.55 -25.77 -34.54
N ALA A 300 -5.79 -25.30 -34.63
CA ALA A 300 -6.06 -23.90 -34.89
C ALA A 300 -5.85 -23.17 -33.56
N GLN A 301 -4.76 -22.41 -33.47
CA GLN A 301 -4.59 -21.46 -32.37
C GLN A 301 -5.81 -20.54 -32.34
N PRO A 302 -6.44 -20.32 -31.17
CA PRO A 302 -7.35 -19.20 -31.01
C PRO A 302 -6.59 -17.92 -31.35
N PRO A 303 -7.18 -16.96 -32.08
CA PRO A 303 -6.58 -15.65 -32.22
C PRO A 303 -6.28 -15.12 -30.80
N PRO A 304 -5.11 -14.51 -30.55
CA PRO A 304 -4.82 -13.87 -29.27
C PRO A 304 -5.92 -12.83 -29.04
N SER A 305 -6.83 -13.13 -28.11
CA SER A 305 -7.92 -12.25 -27.77
C SER A 305 -7.33 -11.01 -27.11
N THR A 306 -7.22 -9.97 -27.91
CA THR A 306 -6.98 -8.61 -27.49
C THR A 306 -8.23 -8.14 -26.74
N GLN A 307 -8.35 -8.48 -25.46
CA GLN A 307 -9.49 -8.06 -24.66
C GLN A 307 -9.06 -7.72 -23.23
N VAL A 308 -9.08 -6.42 -22.92
CA VAL A 308 -9.09 -5.90 -21.56
C VAL A 308 -10.32 -6.46 -20.86
N LYS A 309 -10.11 -7.39 -19.94
CA LYS A 309 -11.19 -8.04 -19.23
C LYS A 309 -11.56 -7.19 -18.02
N VAL A 310 -12.64 -6.40 -18.16
CA VAL A 310 -13.24 -5.72 -17.00
C VAL A 310 -13.83 -6.81 -16.11
N ILE A 311 -13.15 -7.13 -15.01
CA ILE A 311 -13.63 -8.15 -14.08
C ILE A 311 -14.80 -7.55 -13.30
N PRO A 312 -16.04 -8.07 -13.42
CA PRO A 312 -17.15 -7.58 -12.61
C PRO A 312 -16.83 -7.84 -11.12
N ALA A 313 -17.20 -6.90 -10.23
CA ALA A 313 -16.88 -6.91 -8.80
C ALA A 313 -17.14 -8.24 -8.06
N ASN A 314 -18.03 -9.10 -8.57
CA ASN A 314 -18.34 -10.41 -8.00
C ASN A 314 -17.32 -11.53 -8.36
N MET A 315 -16.52 -11.36 -9.41
CA MET A 315 -15.46 -12.29 -9.80
C MET A 315 -14.09 -11.93 -9.20
N ALA A 316 -13.84 -10.66 -8.87
CA ALA A 316 -12.60 -10.22 -8.22
C ALA A 316 -12.36 -10.94 -6.87
N VAL A 317 -13.44 -11.26 -6.15
CA VAL A 317 -13.39 -11.94 -4.84
C VAL A 317 -13.00 -13.42 -4.95
N ARG A 318 -13.19 -14.09 -6.10
CA ARG A 318 -12.82 -15.51 -6.29
C ARG A 318 -11.35 -15.74 -6.67
N VAL A 319 -10.61 -14.69 -7.03
CA VAL A 319 -9.20 -14.77 -7.46
C VAL A 319 -8.23 -14.24 -6.39
N GLY A 320 -8.72 -13.91 -5.19
CA GLY A 320 -7.86 -13.38 -4.11
C GLY A 320 -7.27 -12.00 -4.40
N ILE A 321 -7.89 -11.22 -5.31
CA ILE A 321 -7.50 -9.84 -5.58
C ILE A 321 -8.27 -8.96 -4.59
N PRO A 322 -7.61 -8.36 -3.57
CA PRO A 322 -8.30 -7.43 -2.69
C PRO A 322 -8.83 -6.25 -3.51
N GLN A 323 -10.06 -5.80 -3.23
CA GLN A 323 -10.55 -4.54 -3.76
C GLN A 323 -9.63 -3.43 -3.23
N LEU A 324 -8.73 -2.95 -4.08
CA LEU A 324 -7.68 -1.99 -3.71
C LEU A 324 -8.28 -0.67 -3.20
N THR A 325 -9.49 -0.32 -3.65
CA THR A 325 -10.21 0.88 -3.22
C THR A 325 -11.72 0.65 -3.26
N SER A 326 -12.45 1.03 -2.20
CA SER A 326 -13.94 1.03 -2.14
C SER A 326 -14.56 2.41 -2.45
N TYR A 327 -13.71 3.41 -2.74
CA TYR A 327 -14.13 4.79 -2.95
C TYR A 327 -14.65 5.02 -4.38
N PRO A 328 -15.69 5.86 -4.56
CA PRO A 328 -16.20 6.20 -5.88
C PRO A 328 -15.13 6.90 -6.72
N ASN A 329 -15.16 6.69 -8.05
CA ASN A 329 -14.23 7.30 -9.01
C ASN A 329 -12.73 7.15 -8.67
N THR A 330 -12.39 6.12 -7.92
CA THR A 330 -11.01 5.86 -7.54
C THR A 330 -10.50 4.71 -8.40
N MET A 331 -9.52 5.02 -9.23
CA MET A 331 -8.95 4.08 -10.20
C MET A 331 -8.01 3.13 -9.48
N SER A 332 -8.18 1.82 -9.69
CA SER A 332 -7.25 0.82 -9.20
C SER A 332 -7.13 -0.33 -10.19
N GLY A 333 -6.02 -1.05 -10.12
CA GLY A 333 -5.77 -2.16 -11.02
C GLY A 333 -4.46 -2.88 -10.77
N ILE A 334 -4.22 -3.89 -11.60
CA ILE A 334 -2.99 -4.68 -11.65
C ILE A 334 -2.51 -4.77 -13.09
N ILE A 335 -1.19 -4.69 -13.25
CA ILE A 335 -0.52 -4.85 -14.53
C ILE A 335 0.19 -6.20 -14.55
N LYS A 336 -0.09 -6.98 -15.59
CA LYS A 336 0.52 -8.29 -15.82
C LYS A 336 1.08 -8.39 -17.23
N ASP A 337 1.97 -9.34 -17.45
CA ASP A 337 2.44 -9.74 -18.77
C ASP A 337 1.45 -10.72 -19.44
N GLY A 338 1.67 -11.04 -20.72
CA GLY A 338 0.90 -12.05 -21.46
C GLY A 338 0.91 -13.44 -20.80
N ASP A 339 1.97 -13.76 -20.05
CA ASP A 339 2.11 -14.99 -19.27
C ASP A 339 1.45 -14.92 -17.87
N GLY A 340 0.84 -13.79 -17.51
CA GLY A 340 0.18 -13.58 -16.21
C GLY A 340 1.11 -13.14 -15.08
N ASN A 341 2.40 -12.94 -15.35
CA ASN A 341 3.37 -12.43 -14.37
C ASN A 341 3.11 -10.95 -14.04
N THR A 342 3.18 -10.56 -12.77
CA THR A 342 2.93 -9.16 -12.37
C THR A 342 4.11 -8.25 -12.73
N LEU A 343 3.83 -7.06 -13.26
CA LEU A 343 4.86 -6.13 -13.74
C LEU A 343 5.05 -4.93 -12.79
N PRO A 344 6.17 -4.86 -12.04
CA PRO A 344 6.46 -3.74 -11.16
C PRO A 344 7.10 -2.57 -11.89
N ASN A 345 7.03 -1.38 -11.29
CA ASN A 345 7.67 -0.14 -11.77
C ASN A 345 7.18 0.36 -13.15
N ILE A 346 5.98 -0.03 -13.57
CA ILE A 346 5.33 0.50 -14.77
C ILE A 346 4.68 1.85 -14.44
N LEU A 347 4.85 2.83 -15.33
CA LEU A 347 4.27 4.16 -15.18
C LEU A 347 2.89 4.18 -15.81
N VAL A 348 1.86 4.46 -15.00
CA VAL A 348 0.46 4.53 -15.42
C VAL A 348 0.03 5.97 -15.42
N THR A 349 -0.21 6.53 -16.59
CA THR A 349 -0.70 7.89 -16.78
C THR A 349 -2.19 7.87 -17.07
N VAL A 350 -2.95 8.64 -16.32
CA VAL A 350 -4.38 8.88 -16.55
C VAL A 350 -4.49 10.24 -17.22
N LYS A 351 -5.11 10.26 -18.39
CA LYS A 351 -5.38 11.44 -19.20
C LYS A 351 -6.88 11.72 -19.28
N ASP A 352 -7.25 12.99 -19.40
CA ASP A 352 -8.62 13.39 -19.71
C ASP A 352 -8.94 13.13 -21.20
N LYS A 353 -10.19 13.34 -21.62
CA LYS A 353 -10.66 13.25 -23.01
C LYS A 353 -9.81 14.07 -24.00
N ASP A 354 -9.26 15.17 -23.52
CA ASP A 354 -8.42 16.09 -24.30
C ASP A 354 -6.93 15.68 -24.27
N GLN A 355 -6.60 14.45 -23.86
CA GLN A 355 -5.25 13.88 -23.76
C GLN A 355 -4.32 14.56 -22.73
N VAL A 356 -4.84 15.46 -21.90
CA VAL A 356 -4.08 16.14 -20.86
C VAL A 356 -3.85 15.17 -19.68
N PRO A 357 -2.59 14.97 -19.24
CA PRO A 357 -2.31 14.09 -18.11
C PRO A 357 -2.83 14.72 -16.81
N VAL A 358 -3.80 14.05 -16.19
CA VAL A 358 -4.38 14.47 -14.90
C VAL A 358 -3.75 13.73 -13.72
N ARG A 359 -3.15 12.56 -13.96
CA ARG A 359 -2.47 11.79 -12.92
C ARG A 359 -1.40 10.87 -13.47
N ALA A 360 -0.36 10.65 -12.69
CA ALA A 360 0.63 9.60 -12.92
C ALA A 360 0.73 8.72 -11.66
N LEU A 361 0.77 7.41 -11.87
CA LEU A 361 0.87 6.37 -10.85
C LEU A 361 2.01 5.42 -11.24
N LYS A 362 2.61 4.75 -10.27
CA LYS A 362 3.64 3.72 -10.51
C LYS A 362 3.17 2.41 -9.91
N THR A 363 3.36 1.29 -10.60
CA THR A 363 3.00 -0.02 -10.06
C THR A 363 3.97 -0.47 -8.97
N ASN A 364 3.44 -1.14 -7.93
CA ASN A 364 4.23 -1.71 -6.84
C ASN A 364 4.89 -3.04 -7.23
N LYS A 365 5.59 -3.70 -6.29
CA LYS A 365 6.24 -5.01 -6.53
C LYS A 365 5.29 -6.12 -7.01
N LEU A 366 3.99 -5.99 -6.74
CA LEU A 366 2.94 -6.93 -7.12
C LEU A 366 2.19 -6.46 -8.39
N GLY A 367 2.72 -5.46 -9.10
CA GLY A 367 2.09 -4.90 -10.30
C GLY A 367 0.83 -4.08 -10.03
N GLN A 368 0.49 -3.79 -8.77
CA GLN A 368 -0.73 -3.08 -8.42
C GLN A 368 -0.53 -1.57 -8.50
N PHE A 369 -1.56 -0.86 -8.94
CA PHE A 369 -1.65 0.60 -8.89
C PHE A 369 -3.02 1.02 -8.34
N ALA A 370 -3.03 2.10 -7.56
CA ALA A 370 -4.26 2.70 -7.05
C ALA A 370 -4.10 4.20 -6.89
N ALA A 371 -5.11 4.96 -7.32
CA ALA A 371 -5.24 6.36 -7.03
C ALA A 371 -5.69 6.55 -5.57
N SER A 372 -5.10 7.49 -4.83
CA SER A 372 -5.51 7.77 -3.45
C SER A 372 -6.60 8.83 -3.33
N THR A 373 -6.88 9.56 -4.42
CA THR A 373 -7.96 10.56 -4.45
C THR A 373 -8.92 10.25 -5.59
N PRO A 374 -10.23 10.48 -5.40
CA PRO A 374 -11.20 10.30 -6.47
C PRO A 374 -10.96 11.31 -7.59
N LEU A 375 -11.22 10.87 -8.83
CA LEU A 375 -11.23 11.73 -10.01
C LEU A 375 -12.66 12.28 -10.22
N ALA A 376 -12.79 13.41 -10.90
CA ALA A 376 -14.10 13.95 -11.26
C ALA A 376 -14.83 13.01 -12.22
N ASN A 377 -16.17 13.10 -12.28
CA ASN A 377 -16.95 12.36 -13.27
C ASN A 377 -16.52 12.79 -14.68
N GLY A 378 -16.24 11.82 -15.56
CA GLY A 378 -15.70 12.09 -16.87
C GLY A 378 -15.13 10.85 -17.54
N THR A 379 -14.72 11.00 -18.80
CA THR A 379 -14.07 9.95 -19.57
C THR A 379 -12.57 10.15 -19.50
N TYR A 380 -11.86 9.11 -19.07
CA TYR A 380 -10.41 9.13 -18.95
C TYR A 380 -9.77 8.04 -19.77
N ILE A 381 -8.57 8.32 -20.25
CA ILE A 381 -7.74 7.39 -21.01
C ILE A 381 -6.55 7.02 -20.14
N ILE A 382 -6.37 5.72 -19.95
CA ILE A 382 -5.26 5.16 -19.20
C ILE A 382 -4.21 4.69 -20.18
N GLU A 383 -2.98 5.13 -19.96
CA GLU A 383 -1.80 4.71 -20.69
C GLU A 383 -0.79 4.15 -19.71
N ALA A 384 -0.28 2.95 -19.97
CA ALA A 384 0.82 2.37 -19.24
C ALA A 384 2.08 2.41 -20.11
N GLU A 385 3.21 2.77 -19.51
CA GLU A 385 4.51 2.82 -20.16
C GLU A 385 5.56 2.13 -19.29
N ASP A 386 6.35 1.24 -19.89
CA ASP A 386 7.51 0.64 -19.25
C ASP A 386 8.73 1.56 -19.44
N PRO A 387 9.37 2.06 -18.36
CA PRO A 387 10.61 2.83 -18.46
C PRO A 387 11.74 2.10 -19.20
N LYS A 388 11.72 0.76 -19.20
CA LYS A 388 12.70 -0.08 -19.91
C LYS A 388 12.31 -0.37 -21.36
N LYS A 389 11.11 0.02 -21.80
CA LYS A 389 10.57 -0.21 -23.15
C LYS A 389 10.59 -1.69 -23.59
N VAL A 390 10.46 -2.62 -22.65
CA VAL A 390 10.40 -4.07 -22.94
C VAL A 390 8.97 -4.50 -23.25
N PHE A 391 8.01 -3.85 -22.60
CA PHE A 391 6.59 -4.16 -22.72
C PHE A 391 5.81 -3.00 -23.33
N SER A 392 4.88 -3.36 -24.22
CA SER A 392 3.94 -2.45 -24.85
C SER A 392 2.55 -2.65 -24.28
N PHE A 393 1.81 -1.57 -24.05
CA PHE A 393 0.47 -1.61 -23.46
C PHE A 393 -0.55 -0.96 -24.39
N GLN A 394 -1.79 -1.44 -24.33
CA GLN A 394 -2.90 -0.82 -25.04
C GLN A 394 -3.54 0.27 -24.20
N ARG A 395 -4.02 1.31 -24.87
CA ARG A 395 -4.77 2.41 -24.24
C ARG A 395 -6.15 1.91 -23.83
N VAL A 396 -6.58 2.27 -22.62
CA VAL A 396 -7.88 1.87 -22.09
C VAL A 396 -8.70 3.10 -21.76
N GLU A 397 -9.91 3.19 -22.32
CA GLU A 397 -10.86 4.26 -22.01
C GLU A 397 -11.80 3.81 -20.89
N VAL A 398 -11.98 4.66 -19.88
CA VAL A 398 -12.80 4.39 -18.69
C VAL A 398 -13.67 5.59 -18.37
N VAL A 399 -14.96 5.34 -18.16
CA VAL A 399 -15.95 6.37 -17.81
C VAL A 399 -16.24 6.35 -16.31
N LEU A 400 -16.04 7.49 -15.64
CA LEU A 400 -16.30 7.68 -14.21
C LEU A 400 -17.66 8.32 -14.01
N THR A 401 -18.55 7.63 -13.29
CA THR A 401 -19.96 8.02 -13.10
C THR A 401 -20.36 8.26 -11.64
N GLY A 402 -19.39 8.45 -10.75
CA GLY A 402 -19.60 8.63 -9.31
C GLY A 402 -19.79 7.32 -8.54
N LYS A 403 -19.52 6.17 -9.18
CA LYS A 403 -19.62 4.82 -8.60
C LYS A 403 -18.23 4.25 -8.33
N ALA A 404 -18.15 3.28 -7.41
CA ALA A 404 -16.92 2.52 -7.19
C ALA A 404 -16.60 1.68 -8.45
N LEU A 405 -15.38 1.81 -8.96
CA LEU A 405 -14.91 1.05 -10.11
C LEU A 405 -14.34 -0.29 -9.67
N SER A 406 -14.54 -1.31 -10.50
CA SER A 406 -13.84 -2.59 -10.32
C SER A 406 -12.37 -2.44 -10.69
N PRO A 407 -11.45 -3.15 -10.01
CA PRO A 407 -10.03 -3.11 -10.36
C PRO A 407 -9.80 -3.52 -11.82
N LEU A 408 -8.98 -2.73 -12.52
CA LEU A 408 -8.64 -2.96 -13.92
C LEU A 408 -7.48 -3.96 -14.02
N GLU A 409 -7.60 -4.94 -14.89
CA GLU A 409 -6.48 -5.80 -15.25
C GLU A 409 -5.96 -5.39 -16.62
N VAL A 410 -4.71 -4.91 -16.65
CA VAL A 410 -4.04 -4.50 -17.88
C VAL A 410 -2.96 -5.54 -18.19
N SER A 411 -3.07 -6.17 -19.35
CA SER A 411 -2.08 -7.12 -19.86
C SER A 411 -1.10 -6.42 -20.80
N ALA A 412 0.17 -6.71 -20.63
CA ALA A 412 1.25 -6.23 -21.47
C ALA A 412 1.47 -7.17 -22.66
N ILE A 413 1.99 -6.59 -23.73
CA ILE A 413 2.47 -7.32 -24.90
C ILE A 413 3.99 -7.23 -24.87
N SER A 414 4.66 -8.38 -24.74
CA SER A 414 6.11 -8.46 -24.85
C SER A 414 6.55 -8.16 -26.28
N HIS A 415 7.68 -7.47 -26.45
CA HIS A 415 8.25 -7.21 -27.77
C HIS A 415 8.47 -8.50 -28.59
N LYS A 416 8.78 -9.62 -27.91
CA LYS A 416 8.91 -10.95 -28.55
C LYS A 416 7.59 -11.41 -29.16
N ASP A 417 6.48 -11.18 -28.47
CA ASP A 417 5.16 -11.57 -28.94
C ASP A 417 4.64 -10.61 -30.01
N GLU A 418 4.98 -9.33 -29.92
CA GLU A 418 4.75 -8.37 -30.99
C GLU A 418 5.45 -8.79 -32.29
N MET A 419 6.73 -9.20 -32.20
CA MET A 419 7.48 -9.72 -33.36
C MET A 419 6.87 -11.00 -33.91
N ARG A 420 6.47 -11.95 -33.04
CA ARG A 420 5.79 -13.18 -33.46
C ARG A 420 4.47 -12.89 -34.16
N GLN A 421 3.70 -11.93 -33.66
CA GLN A 421 2.44 -11.51 -34.28
C GLN A 421 2.67 -10.87 -35.64
N LYS A 422 3.63 -9.94 -35.76
CA LYS A 422 4.01 -9.36 -37.07
C LYS A 422 4.46 -10.41 -38.07
N LEU A 423 5.33 -11.32 -37.64
CA LEU A 423 5.82 -12.40 -38.48
C LEU A 423 4.69 -13.37 -38.87
N SER A 424 3.77 -13.67 -37.95
CA SER A 424 2.59 -14.48 -38.27
C SER A 424 1.64 -13.77 -39.24
N GLN A 425 1.47 -12.45 -39.13
CA GLN A 425 0.66 -11.69 -40.07
C GLN A 425 1.34 -11.59 -41.44
N GLU A 426 2.66 -11.50 -41.53
CA GLU A 426 3.38 -11.58 -42.80
C GLU A 426 3.29 -12.98 -43.43
N ILE A 427 3.48 -14.04 -42.64
CA ILE A 427 3.50 -15.43 -43.12
C ILE A 427 2.10 -15.94 -43.49
N PHE A 428 1.07 -15.59 -42.70
CA PHE A 428 -0.29 -16.11 -42.86
C PHE A 428 -1.30 -15.07 -43.39
N GLY A 429 -0.97 -13.78 -43.35
CA GLY A 429 -1.80 -12.68 -43.86
C GLY A 429 -1.50 -12.29 -45.31
N GLN A 430 -0.44 -12.80 -45.93
CA GLN A 430 -0.32 -12.81 -47.40
C GLN A 430 -1.23 -13.88 -48.00
N LYS A 431 -2.54 -13.63 -47.98
CA LYS A 431 -3.47 -14.28 -48.88
C LYS A 431 -4.35 -13.23 -49.54
N THR A 432 -3.90 -12.76 -50.69
CA THR A 432 -4.76 -12.16 -51.71
C THR A 432 -4.16 -12.59 -53.05
N ILE A 433 -4.83 -13.48 -53.77
CA ILE A 433 -5.94 -13.17 -54.68
C ILE A 433 -6.94 -14.33 -54.60
#